data_AF-A0A6N2M812-F1
#
_entry.id   AF-A0A6N2M812-F1
#
_cell.length_a   1.000
_cell.length_b   1.000
_cell.length_c   1.000
_cell.angle_alpha   90.00
_cell.angle_beta   90.00
_cell.angle_gamma   90.00
#
_symmetry.space_group_name_H-M   'P 1'
#
loop_
_entity.id
_entity.type
_entity.pdbx_description
1 polymer ?
#
loop_
_entity_poly.entity_id
_entity_poly.type
_entity_poly.pdbx_seq_one_letter_code
_entity_poly.pdbx_strand_id
1 'polypeptide(L)'
;MTSSTELYVNLQKIYLAKAEADFLVLQQRVKSILKRIGRDPDSISKAMIKSFCKNARKLKVCRYRLIEDEFSNPAVSELQKYLSDEEYSVAMGFYILLRAVDRFAANYNSFPGQFEGELDEDISRLKTAAVGLLNDLGCNGSTVTEDLINEMCRFGASELHAVAAFIGGIASQEVIKLITKQFVPMVGTFIFNGIDQKSQLLTLPAFHRIRWGSR
;
A
#
# COMPACT_ATOMS: atom_id res chain seq x y z
N MET A 1 33.63 10.72 -10.13
CA MET A 1 34.21 12.06 -10.26
C MET A 1 35.68 11.86 -10.59
N THR A 2 36.13 12.28 -11.76
CA THR A 2 37.54 12.14 -12.16
C THR A 2 38.35 13.25 -11.48
N SER A 3 39.25 12.89 -10.57
CA SER A 3 40.17 13.83 -9.91
C SER A 3 41.46 13.13 -9.50
N SER A 4 42.48 13.89 -9.12
CA SER A 4 43.64 13.31 -8.44
C SER A 4 43.24 12.73 -7.07
N THR A 5 44.02 11.76 -6.59
CA THR A 5 43.81 11.10 -5.29
C THR A 5 43.81 12.11 -4.14
N GLU A 6 44.74 13.07 -4.17
CA GLU A 6 44.87 14.09 -3.12
C GLU A 6 43.64 15.00 -3.04
N LEU A 7 43.18 15.52 -4.19
CA LEU A 7 42.00 16.37 -4.25
C LEU A 7 40.74 15.62 -3.79
N TYR A 8 40.60 14.35 -4.20
CA TYR A 8 39.50 13.50 -3.78
C TYR A 8 39.47 13.30 -2.26
N VAL A 9 40.61 12.93 -1.68
CA VAL A 9 40.74 12.69 -0.23
C VAL A 9 40.52 13.97 0.57
N ASN A 10 41.04 15.11 0.11
CA ASN A 10 40.86 16.39 0.78
C ASN A 10 39.39 16.81 0.77
N LEU A 11 38.70 16.69 -0.37
CA LEU A 11 37.28 16.99 -0.45
C LEU A 11 36.46 16.06 0.46
N GLN A 12 36.75 14.76 0.47
CA GLN A 12 36.09 13.79 1.35
C GLN A 12 36.25 14.17 2.83
N LYS A 13 37.46 14.57 3.26
CA LYS A 13 37.73 15.00 4.64
C LYS A 13 36.89 16.22 5.05
N ILE A 14 36.69 17.18 4.15
CA ILE A 14 35.85 18.37 4.42
C ILE A 14 34.41 17.95 4.71
N TYR A 15 33.81 17.08 3.88
CA TYR A 15 32.46 16.60 4.10
C TYR A 15 32.33 15.74 5.38
N LEU A 16 33.33 14.91 5.67
CA LEU A 16 33.35 14.11 6.90
C LEU A 16 33.42 14.99 8.16
N ALA A 17 34.28 16.02 8.15
CA ALA A 17 34.39 16.97 9.26
C ALA A 17 33.09 17.73 9.50
N LYS A 18 32.43 18.19 8.41
CA LYS A 18 31.13 18.85 8.52
C LYS A 18 30.04 17.91 9.02
N ALA A 19 29.99 16.68 8.53
CA ALA A 19 29.01 15.68 8.98
C ALA A 19 29.16 15.35 10.47
N GLU A 20 30.39 15.28 10.98
CA GLU A 20 30.64 15.04 12.41
C GLU A 20 30.24 16.25 13.26
N ALA A 21 30.54 17.48 12.81
CA ALA A 21 30.08 18.70 13.49
C ALA A 21 28.54 18.77 13.59
N ASP A 22 27.83 18.45 12.51
CA ASP A 22 26.36 18.44 12.47
C ASP A 22 25.76 17.36 13.37
N PHE A 23 26.42 16.19 13.42
CA PHE A 23 26.04 15.11 14.33
C PHE A 23 26.10 15.53 15.81
N LEU A 24 27.16 16.23 16.23
CA LEU A 24 27.31 16.70 17.60
C LEU A 24 26.22 17.72 17.99
N VAL A 25 25.88 18.64 17.08
CA VAL A 25 24.77 19.59 17.29
C VAL A 25 23.45 18.86 17.45
N LEU A 26 23.17 17.87 16.59
CA LEU A 26 21.93 17.10 16.68
C LEU A 26 21.87 16.29 17.98
N GLN A 27 22.98 15.68 18.39
CA GLN A 27 23.07 14.94 19.65
C GLN A 27 22.70 15.81 20.86
N GLN A 28 23.24 17.03 20.94
CA GLN A 28 22.90 17.96 22.02
C GLN A 28 21.40 18.33 22.00
N ARG A 29 20.84 18.58 20.81
CA ARG A 29 19.40 18.87 20.66
C ARG A 29 18.52 17.71 21.12
N VAL A 30 18.87 16.47 20.73
CA VAL A 30 18.15 15.27 21.16
C VAL A 30 18.15 15.16 22.69
N LYS A 31 19.31 15.32 23.34
CA LYS A 31 19.41 15.28 24.81
C LYS A 31 18.55 16.36 25.48
N SER A 32 18.58 17.58 24.98
CA SER A 32 17.76 18.69 25.49
C SER A 32 16.26 18.40 25.36
N ILE A 33 15.82 17.82 24.23
CA ILE A 33 14.42 17.44 24.02
C ILE A 33 14.02 16.31 24.98
N LEU A 34 14.85 15.28 25.13
CA LEU A 34 14.62 14.14 26.05
C LEU A 34 14.46 14.61 27.49
N LYS A 35 15.35 15.51 27.95
CA LYS A 35 15.26 16.10 29.28
C LYS A 35 13.95 16.89 29.47
N ARG A 36 13.54 17.67 28.47
CA ARG A 36 12.30 18.47 28.51
C ARG A 36 11.03 17.60 28.61
N ILE A 37 11.02 16.41 27.98
CA ILE A 37 9.90 15.48 28.04
C ILE A 37 9.97 14.49 29.22
N GLY A 38 10.96 14.64 30.11
CA GLY A 38 11.15 13.77 31.28
C GLY A 38 11.67 12.37 30.96
N ARG A 39 12.32 12.17 29.81
CA ARG A 39 12.90 10.89 29.39
C ARG A 39 14.42 10.91 29.57
N ASP A 40 14.99 9.74 29.86
CA ASP A 40 16.44 9.57 29.99
C ASP A 40 17.20 10.15 28.77
N PRO A 41 18.16 11.08 28.96
CA PRO A 41 18.94 11.70 27.88
C PRO A 41 19.75 10.72 27.02
N ASP A 42 20.07 9.53 27.52
CA ASP A 42 20.85 8.52 26.80
C ASP A 42 19.99 7.37 26.24
N SER A 43 18.66 7.48 26.33
CA SER A 43 17.71 6.49 25.79
C SER A 43 17.77 6.32 24.26
N ILE A 44 18.36 7.27 23.53
CA ILE A 44 18.61 7.19 22.08
C ILE A 44 20.12 7.08 21.84
N SER A 45 20.54 5.97 21.25
CA SER A 45 21.97 5.70 21.05
C SER A 45 22.64 6.65 20.05
N LYS A 46 23.95 6.88 20.23
CA LYS A 46 24.77 7.68 19.30
C LYS A 46 24.71 7.13 17.87
N ALA A 47 24.69 5.80 17.71
CA ALA A 47 24.60 5.14 16.42
C ALA A 47 23.28 5.45 15.70
N MET A 48 22.16 5.50 16.45
CA MET A 48 20.85 5.86 15.89
C MET A 48 20.82 7.32 15.42
N ILE A 49 21.36 8.26 16.22
CA ILE A 49 21.45 9.68 15.84
C ILE A 49 22.35 9.84 14.60
N LYS A 50 23.46 9.13 14.51
CA LYS A 50 24.37 9.16 13.34
C LYS A 50 23.69 8.60 12.09
N SER A 51 22.95 7.50 12.23
CA SER A 51 22.13 6.94 11.14
C SER A 51 21.03 7.91 10.69
N PHE A 52 20.39 8.60 11.63
CA PHE A 52 19.42 9.65 11.33
C PHE A 52 20.05 10.80 10.54
N CYS A 53 21.19 11.35 10.98
CA CYS A 53 21.91 12.40 10.24
C CYS A 53 22.22 11.97 8.80
N LYS A 54 22.72 10.74 8.61
CA LYS A 54 23.05 10.19 7.29
C LYS A 54 21.83 10.05 6.38
N ASN A 55 20.65 9.78 6.96
CA ASN A 55 19.41 9.50 6.24
C ASN A 55 18.36 10.61 6.36
N ALA A 56 18.69 11.77 6.91
CA ALA A 56 17.73 12.83 7.25
C ALA A 56 16.88 13.28 6.04
N ARG A 57 17.50 13.33 4.85
CA ARG A 57 16.82 13.68 3.59
C ARG A 57 15.89 12.59 3.04
N LYS A 58 15.97 11.36 3.57
CA LYS A 58 15.26 10.16 3.09
C LYS A 58 14.20 9.67 4.07
N LEU A 59 13.91 10.43 5.12
CA LEU A 59 12.91 10.04 6.10
C LEU A 59 11.54 9.88 5.43
N LYS A 60 10.88 8.77 5.72
CA LYS A 60 9.54 8.45 5.23
C LYS A 60 8.67 8.02 6.40
N VAL A 61 7.44 8.49 6.40
CA VAL A 61 6.40 8.08 7.34
C VAL A 61 5.28 7.51 6.51
N CYS A 62 5.03 6.21 6.67
CA CYS A 62 3.93 5.52 6.01
C CYS A 62 2.75 5.47 6.98
N ARG A 63 1.57 5.89 6.53
CA ARG A 63 0.33 5.83 7.30
C ARG A 63 -0.69 5.08 6.47
N TYR A 64 -1.29 4.08 7.09
CA TYR A 64 -2.30 3.24 6.49
C TYR A 64 -3.67 3.69 6.94
N ARG A 65 -4.65 3.44 6.08
CA ARG A 65 -6.06 3.54 6.41
C ARG A 65 -6.46 2.30 7.23
N LEU A 66 -7.39 2.47 8.16
CA LEU A 66 -7.99 1.32 8.85
C LEU A 66 -8.89 0.56 7.87
N ILE A 67 -8.86 -0.77 7.95
CA ILE A 67 -9.72 -1.59 7.09
C ILE A 67 -11.21 -1.29 7.34
N GLU A 68 -11.60 -1.01 8.59
CA GLU A 68 -12.96 -0.59 8.93
C GLU A 68 -13.39 0.68 8.18
N ASP A 69 -12.49 1.68 8.10
CA ASP A 69 -12.77 2.91 7.37
C ASP A 69 -12.95 2.63 5.88
N GLU A 70 -12.15 1.74 5.30
CA GLU A 70 -12.23 1.36 3.88
C GLU A 70 -13.58 0.74 3.52
N PHE A 71 -14.19 0.02 4.45
CA PHE A 71 -15.50 -0.58 4.28
C PHE A 71 -16.64 0.41 4.56
N SER A 72 -16.52 1.23 5.62
CA SER A 72 -17.60 2.06 6.14
C SER A 72 -17.66 3.47 5.54
N ASN A 73 -16.53 4.00 5.06
CA ASN A 73 -16.41 5.38 4.58
C ASN A 73 -15.68 5.45 3.23
N PRO A 74 -16.16 4.77 2.18
CA PRO A 74 -15.41 4.63 0.93
C PRO A 74 -15.01 5.97 0.32
N ALA A 75 -13.79 6.04 -0.22
CA ALA A 75 -13.30 7.22 -0.92
C ALA A 75 -13.92 7.29 -2.33
N VAL A 76 -15.23 7.58 -2.39
CA VAL A 76 -16.07 7.49 -3.60
C VAL A 76 -15.44 8.17 -4.82
N SER A 77 -14.88 9.37 -4.64
CA SER A 77 -14.25 10.12 -5.72
C SER A 77 -13.04 9.42 -6.33
N GLU A 78 -12.20 8.77 -5.51
CA GLU A 78 -11.04 8.03 -6.00
C GLU A 78 -11.46 6.69 -6.61
N LEU A 79 -12.48 6.02 -6.05
CA LEU A 79 -13.05 4.81 -6.64
C LEU A 79 -13.60 5.08 -8.05
N GLN A 80 -14.42 6.12 -8.21
CA GLN A 80 -14.97 6.52 -9.52
C GLN A 80 -13.87 6.91 -10.52
N LYS A 81 -12.81 7.56 -10.04
CA LYS A 81 -11.64 7.89 -10.86
C LYS A 81 -10.94 6.62 -11.36
N TYR A 82 -10.64 5.67 -10.48
CA TYR A 82 -9.99 4.42 -10.88
C TYR A 82 -10.86 3.56 -11.80
N LEU A 83 -12.19 3.54 -11.58
CA LEU A 83 -13.12 2.82 -12.44
C LEU A 83 -13.19 3.41 -13.86
N SER A 84 -12.99 4.72 -14.01
CA SER A 84 -13.00 5.41 -15.31
C SER A 84 -11.63 5.43 -16.00
N ASP A 85 -10.57 5.00 -15.32
CA ASP A 85 -9.20 5.06 -15.82
C ASP A 85 -8.82 3.78 -16.56
N GLU A 86 -8.34 3.88 -17.80
CA GLU A 86 -8.02 2.73 -18.63
C GLU A 86 -6.93 1.83 -18.03
N GLU A 87 -5.99 2.38 -17.25
CA GLU A 87 -4.88 1.64 -16.67
C GLU A 87 -5.25 0.97 -15.33
N TYR A 88 -6.15 1.58 -14.57
CA TYR A 88 -6.55 1.13 -13.23
C TYR A 88 -7.90 0.40 -13.18
N SER A 89 -8.76 0.57 -14.18
CA SER A 89 -10.12 0.02 -14.20
C SER A 89 -10.17 -1.49 -14.00
N VAL A 90 -9.23 -2.24 -14.59
CA VAL A 90 -9.14 -3.70 -14.42
C VAL A 90 -8.78 -4.08 -12.98
N ALA A 91 -7.74 -3.46 -12.42
CA ALA A 91 -7.33 -3.70 -11.04
C ALA A 91 -8.42 -3.29 -10.04
N MET A 92 -9.10 -2.17 -10.31
CA MET A 92 -10.22 -1.70 -9.53
C MET A 92 -11.43 -2.64 -9.65
N GLY A 93 -11.67 -3.16 -10.85
CA GLY A 93 -12.66 -4.20 -11.14
C GLY A 93 -12.41 -5.46 -10.31
N PHE A 94 -11.17 -5.96 -10.26
CA PHE A 94 -10.81 -7.09 -9.39
C PHE A 94 -11.07 -6.81 -7.92
N TYR A 95 -10.71 -5.63 -7.41
CA TYR A 95 -11.02 -5.27 -6.02
C TYR A 95 -12.53 -5.28 -5.75
N ILE A 96 -13.34 -4.69 -6.62
CA ILE A 96 -14.80 -4.69 -6.48
C ILE A 96 -15.36 -6.11 -6.55
N LEU A 97 -14.88 -6.92 -7.50
CA LEU A 97 -15.33 -8.31 -7.66
C LEU A 97 -14.92 -9.19 -6.50
N LEU A 98 -13.71 -9.06 -5.96
CA LEU A 98 -13.29 -9.82 -4.76
C LEU A 98 -14.23 -9.52 -3.58
N ARG A 99 -14.59 -8.24 -3.37
CA ARG A 99 -15.58 -7.87 -2.35
C ARG A 99 -17.00 -8.36 -2.68
N ALA A 100 -17.37 -8.40 -3.95
CA ALA A 100 -18.65 -8.96 -4.38
C ALA A 100 -18.71 -10.48 -4.19
N VAL A 101 -17.59 -11.18 -4.39
CA VAL A 101 -17.42 -12.61 -4.13
C VAL A 101 -17.61 -12.90 -2.64
N ASP A 102 -17.04 -12.09 -1.75
CA ASP A 102 -17.28 -12.24 -0.30
C ASP A 102 -18.77 -12.10 0.06
N ARG A 103 -19.46 -11.13 -0.55
CA ARG A 103 -20.91 -10.94 -0.38
C ARG A 103 -21.71 -12.10 -0.96
N PHE A 104 -21.29 -12.62 -2.12
CA PHE A 104 -21.89 -13.79 -2.75
C PHE A 104 -21.76 -15.01 -1.81
N ALA A 105 -20.56 -15.27 -1.30
CA ALA A 105 -20.29 -16.39 -0.41
C ALA A 105 -21.11 -16.31 0.89
N ALA A 106 -21.26 -15.11 1.44
CA ALA A 106 -22.11 -14.89 2.62
C ALA A 106 -23.60 -15.17 2.36
N ASN A 107 -24.09 -14.96 1.13
CA ASN A 107 -25.50 -15.15 0.77
C ASN A 107 -25.83 -16.58 0.34
N TYR A 108 -24.92 -17.21 -0.41
CA TYR A 108 -25.17 -18.49 -1.08
C TYR A 108 -24.41 -19.67 -0.46
N ASN A 109 -23.50 -19.43 0.50
CA ASN A 109 -22.63 -20.43 1.13
C ASN A 109 -21.75 -21.21 0.13
N SER A 110 -21.47 -20.61 -1.03
CA SER A 110 -20.62 -21.14 -2.09
C SER A 110 -19.85 -20.00 -2.76
N PHE A 111 -18.79 -20.31 -3.48
CA PHE A 111 -18.11 -19.33 -4.34
C PHE A 111 -18.65 -19.39 -5.76
N PRO A 112 -18.66 -18.26 -6.50
CA PRO A 112 -19.15 -18.25 -7.87
C PRO A 112 -18.28 -19.13 -8.77
N GLY A 113 -18.93 -20.00 -9.56
CA GLY A 113 -18.28 -20.93 -10.48
C GLY A 113 -17.53 -22.08 -9.81
N GLN A 114 -17.77 -22.33 -8.52
CA GLN A 114 -17.17 -23.45 -7.80
C GLN A 114 -17.72 -24.81 -8.28
N PHE A 115 -18.96 -24.85 -8.77
CA PHE A 115 -19.63 -26.07 -9.23
C PHE A 115 -19.95 -25.99 -10.73
N GLU A 116 -19.68 -27.06 -11.49
CA GLU A 116 -19.72 -27.08 -12.97
C GLU A 116 -21.14 -26.96 -13.61
N GLY A 117 -22.20 -26.78 -12.81
CA GLY A 117 -23.60 -26.76 -13.30
C GLY A 117 -24.34 -25.42 -13.21
N GLU A 118 -23.83 -24.44 -12.45
CA GLU A 118 -24.56 -23.21 -12.11
C GLU A 118 -23.91 -21.94 -12.69
N LEU A 119 -22.97 -22.08 -13.62
CA LEU A 119 -22.11 -20.97 -14.06
C LEU A 119 -22.88 -19.75 -14.59
N ASP A 120 -23.91 -19.94 -15.43
CA ASP A 120 -24.72 -18.82 -15.94
C ASP A 120 -25.54 -18.14 -14.83
N GLU A 121 -26.01 -18.91 -13.85
CA GLU A 121 -26.74 -18.38 -12.70
C GLU A 121 -25.80 -17.63 -11.76
N ASP A 122 -24.61 -18.16 -11.51
CA ASP A 122 -23.56 -17.55 -10.71
C ASP A 122 -23.06 -16.24 -11.31
N ILE A 123 -22.91 -16.16 -12.64
CA ILE A 123 -22.59 -14.90 -13.35
C ILE A 123 -23.65 -13.84 -13.06
N SER A 124 -24.94 -14.19 -13.19
CA SER A 124 -26.06 -13.28 -12.95
C SER A 124 -26.11 -12.82 -11.47
N ARG A 125 -25.92 -13.75 -10.54
CA ARG A 125 -25.89 -13.49 -9.09
C ARG A 125 -24.69 -12.61 -8.70
N LEU A 126 -23.49 -12.90 -9.22
CA LEU A 126 -22.28 -12.12 -8.97
C LEU A 126 -22.39 -10.71 -9.54
N LYS A 127 -22.94 -10.56 -10.75
CA LYS A 127 -23.25 -9.24 -11.34
C LYS A 127 -24.18 -8.43 -10.45
N THR A 128 -25.24 -9.06 -9.94
CA THR A 128 -26.18 -8.42 -9.01
C THR A 128 -25.47 -7.98 -7.72
N ALA A 129 -24.60 -8.83 -7.16
CA ALA A 129 -23.82 -8.50 -5.98
C ALA A 129 -22.83 -7.35 -6.21
N ALA A 130 -22.16 -7.32 -7.36
CA ALA A 130 -21.22 -6.27 -7.75
C ALA A 130 -21.92 -4.91 -7.94
N VAL A 131 -23.07 -4.89 -8.64
CA VAL A 131 -23.88 -3.67 -8.79
C VAL A 131 -24.42 -3.19 -7.45
N GLY A 132 -24.92 -4.11 -6.61
CA GLY A 132 -25.35 -3.79 -5.25
C GLY A 132 -24.22 -3.15 -4.43
N LEU A 133 -23.02 -3.73 -4.49
CA LEU A 133 -21.84 -3.19 -3.81
C LEU A 133 -21.46 -1.79 -4.33
N LEU A 134 -21.44 -1.57 -5.64
CA LEU A 134 -21.13 -0.26 -6.21
C LEU A 134 -22.13 0.82 -5.77
N ASN A 135 -23.41 0.47 -5.67
CA ASN A 135 -24.44 1.36 -5.15
C ASN A 135 -24.24 1.67 -3.66
N ASP A 136 -23.94 0.65 -2.84
CA ASP A 136 -23.65 0.81 -1.41
C ASP A 136 -22.41 1.68 -1.17
N LEU A 137 -21.42 1.61 -2.07
CA LEU A 137 -20.22 2.43 -2.05
C LEU A 137 -20.43 3.86 -2.60
N GLY A 138 -21.62 4.20 -3.11
CA GLY A 138 -21.92 5.50 -3.70
C GLY A 138 -21.39 5.70 -5.13
N CYS A 139 -20.89 4.65 -5.77
CA CYS A 139 -20.41 4.66 -7.16
C CYS A 139 -21.55 4.38 -8.15
N ASN A 140 -22.69 5.07 -7.97
CA ASN A 140 -23.88 4.86 -8.79
C ASN A 140 -23.57 5.14 -10.28
N GLY A 141 -23.94 4.20 -11.15
CA GLY A 141 -23.72 4.30 -12.60
C GLY A 141 -22.34 3.83 -13.08
N SER A 142 -21.41 3.53 -12.18
CA SER A 142 -20.21 2.77 -12.55
C SER A 142 -20.56 1.29 -12.72
N THR A 143 -19.87 0.60 -13.63
CA THR A 143 -20.05 -0.84 -13.85
C THR A 143 -18.69 -1.51 -13.97
N VAL A 144 -18.62 -2.77 -13.56
CA VAL A 144 -17.49 -3.65 -13.89
C VAL A 144 -17.83 -4.32 -15.21
N THR A 145 -16.82 -4.54 -16.07
CA THR A 145 -17.05 -5.17 -17.38
C THR A 145 -17.57 -6.60 -17.21
N GLU A 146 -18.49 -7.00 -18.08
CA GLU A 146 -19.05 -8.36 -18.09
C GLU A 146 -17.96 -9.42 -18.24
N ASP A 147 -16.92 -9.13 -19.04
CA ASP A 147 -15.77 -10.02 -19.23
C ASP A 147 -15.06 -10.34 -17.91
N LEU A 148 -14.88 -9.35 -17.03
CA LEU A 148 -14.26 -9.57 -15.72
C LEU A 148 -15.16 -10.37 -14.77
N ILE A 149 -16.49 -10.19 -14.85
CA ILE A 149 -17.46 -10.96 -14.07
C ILE A 149 -17.43 -12.43 -14.50
N ASN A 150 -17.48 -12.68 -15.82
CA ASN A 150 -17.40 -14.00 -16.40
C ASN A 150 -16.09 -14.68 -16.01
N GLU A 151 -14.98 -13.96 -16.09
CA GLU A 151 -13.65 -14.47 -15.74
C GLU A 151 -13.54 -14.78 -14.25
N MET A 152 -14.13 -13.96 -13.37
CA MET A 152 -14.17 -14.23 -11.92
C MET A 152 -14.93 -15.52 -11.60
N CYS A 153 -16.06 -15.78 -12.29
CA CYS A 153 -16.76 -17.06 -12.15
C CYS A 153 -15.92 -18.21 -12.72
N ARG A 154 -15.25 -18.00 -13.86
CA ARG A 154 -14.37 -19.01 -14.46
C ARG A 154 -13.22 -19.43 -13.53
N PHE A 155 -12.73 -18.54 -12.68
CA PHE A 155 -11.71 -18.90 -11.69
C PHE A 155 -12.21 -19.94 -10.69
N GLY A 156 -13.51 -19.98 -10.39
CA GLY A 156 -14.12 -20.99 -9.51
C GLY A 156 -13.49 -21.05 -8.12
N ALA A 157 -13.05 -19.91 -7.59
CA ALA A 157 -12.26 -19.80 -6.34
C ALA A 157 -10.98 -20.68 -6.29
N SER A 158 -10.38 -20.95 -7.44
CA SER A 158 -9.14 -21.72 -7.53
C SER A 158 -7.91 -20.92 -7.06
N GLU A 159 -6.99 -21.59 -6.38
CA GLU A 159 -5.69 -21.04 -5.99
C GLU A 159 -4.57 -21.61 -6.86
N LEU A 160 -4.15 -20.84 -7.87
CA LEU A 160 -3.06 -21.26 -8.76
C LEU A 160 -1.71 -21.09 -8.08
N HIS A 161 -0.91 -22.16 -8.03
CA HIS A 161 0.41 -22.17 -7.39
C HIS A 161 1.34 -21.03 -7.84
N ALA A 162 1.38 -20.74 -9.15
CA ALA A 162 2.22 -19.68 -9.69
C ALA A 162 1.81 -18.28 -9.19
N VAL A 163 0.50 -18.01 -9.09
CA VAL A 163 -0.02 -16.74 -8.58
C VAL A 163 0.23 -16.64 -7.06
N ALA A 164 -0.02 -17.72 -6.32
CA ALA A 164 0.26 -17.79 -4.90
C ALA A 164 1.75 -17.56 -4.58
N ALA A 165 2.66 -18.19 -5.35
CA ALA A 165 4.09 -18.01 -5.19
C ALA A 165 4.53 -16.56 -5.47
N PHE A 166 3.98 -15.92 -6.50
CA PHE A 166 4.24 -14.52 -6.80
C PHE A 166 3.79 -13.58 -5.66
N ILE A 167 2.55 -13.71 -5.21
CA ILE A 167 2.00 -12.93 -4.11
C ILE A 167 2.80 -13.18 -2.81
N GLY A 168 3.18 -14.43 -2.54
CA GLY A 168 4.02 -14.79 -1.39
C GLY A 168 5.39 -14.09 -1.41
N GLY A 169 6.01 -13.96 -2.59
CA GLY A 169 7.25 -13.20 -2.76
C GLY A 169 7.09 -11.72 -2.43
N ILE A 170 6.02 -11.08 -2.91
CA ILE A 170 5.74 -9.67 -2.62
C ILE A 170 5.41 -9.47 -1.13
N ALA A 171 4.49 -10.27 -0.59
CA ALA A 171 4.05 -10.16 0.80
C ALA A 171 5.20 -10.38 1.79
N SER A 172 6.03 -11.41 1.58
CA SER A 172 7.20 -11.68 2.43
C SER A 172 8.19 -10.52 2.43
N GLN A 173 8.44 -9.89 1.26
CA GLN A 173 9.31 -8.73 1.20
C GLN A 173 8.71 -7.52 1.92
N GLU A 174 7.39 -7.25 1.81
CA GLU A 174 6.73 -6.19 2.58
C GLU A 174 6.84 -6.43 4.10
N VAL A 175 6.70 -7.67 4.55
CA VAL A 175 6.90 -8.06 5.95
C VAL A 175 8.34 -7.78 6.41
N ILE A 176 9.35 -8.13 5.59
CA ILE A 176 10.76 -7.83 5.89
C ILE A 176 10.99 -6.32 6.06
N LYS A 177 10.38 -5.48 5.21
CA LYS A 177 10.48 -4.01 5.33
C LYS A 177 9.93 -3.52 6.67
N LEU A 178 8.80 -4.05 7.12
CA LEU A 178 8.18 -3.70 8.39
C LEU A 178 9.04 -4.12 9.59
N ILE A 179 9.55 -5.35 9.59
CA ILE A 179 10.38 -5.89 10.68
C ILE A 179 11.69 -5.13 10.80
N THR A 180 12.38 -4.95 9.67
CA THR A 180 13.70 -4.32 9.64
C THR A 180 13.64 -2.79 9.78
N LYS A 181 12.48 -2.19 9.49
CA LYS A 181 12.29 -0.74 9.34
C LYS A 181 13.26 -0.17 8.29
N GLN A 182 13.60 -0.98 7.29
CA GLN A 182 14.42 -0.62 6.15
C GLN A 182 13.58 -0.67 4.88
N PHE A 183 13.92 0.19 3.92
CA PHE A 183 13.11 0.47 2.72
C PHE A 183 11.73 1.07 3.06
N VAL A 184 10.94 1.34 2.02
CA VAL A 184 9.61 1.95 2.12
C VAL A 184 8.58 0.88 1.77
N PRO A 185 7.72 0.49 2.72
CA PRO A 185 6.57 -0.37 2.45
C PRO A 185 5.60 0.29 1.46
N MET A 186 4.86 -0.52 0.70
CA MET A 186 3.77 -0.04 -0.16
C MET A 186 2.67 0.58 0.71
N VAL A 187 1.99 1.60 0.17
CA VAL A 187 0.87 2.27 0.84
C VAL A 187 -0.37 2.12 -0.03
N GLY A 188 -1.34 1.33 0.45
CA GLY A 188 -2.55 1.00 -0.29
C GLY A 188 -2.71 -0.50 -0.51
N THR A 189 -3.56 -0.85 -1.47
CA THR A 189 -3.92 -2.23 -1.81
C THR A 189 -3.26 -2.62 -3.12
N PHE A 190 -2.37 -3.61 -3.07
CA PHE A 190 -1.69 -4.13 -4.26
C PHE A 190 -2.56 -5.19 -4.94
N ILE A 191 -2.89 -4.98 -6.20
CA ILE A 191 -3.64 -5.91 -7.03
C ILE A 191 -2.73 -6.42 -8.14
N PHE A 192 -2.69 -7.73 -8.32
CA PHE A 192 -1.95 -8.38 -9.39
C PHE A 192 -2.92 -9.14 -10.30
N ASN A 193 -2.78 -8.92 -11.61
CA ASN A 193 -3.50 -9.64 -12.64
C ASN A 193 -2.56 -10.64 -13.32
N GLY A 194 -2.78 -11.93 -13.05
CA GLY A 194 -1.98 -13.00 -13.67
C GLY A 194 -2.25 -13.22 -15.15
N ILE A 195 -3.36 -12.70 -15.69
CA ILE A 195 -3.75 -12.89 -17.10
C ILE A 195 -2.85 -12.05 -18.02
N ASP A 196 -2.65 -10.77 -17.68
CA ASP A 196 -1.85 -9.82 -18.45
C ASP A 196 -0.48 -9.52 -17.84
N GLN A 197 -0.16 -10.14 -16.69
CA GLN A 197 1.07 -9.96 -15.93
C GLN A 197 1.29 -8.51 -15.48
N LYS A 198 0.20 -7.78 -15.19
CA LYS A 198 0.26 -6.41 -14.66
C LYS A 198 -0.10 -6.36 -13.19
N SER A 199 0.36 -5.30 -12.53
CA SER A 199 0.00 -5.01 -11.15
C SER A 199 -0.24 -3.53 -10.94
N GLN A 200 -1.18 -3.20 -10.07
CA GLN A 200 -1.46 -1.81 -9.68
C GLN A 200 -1.52 -1.66 -8.16
N LEU A 201 -1.11 -0.49 -7.68
CA LEU A 201 -1.24 -0.11 -6.28
C LEU A 201 -2.39 0.89 -6.13
N LEU A 202 -3.51 0.42 -5.60
CA LEU A 202 -4.70 1.23 -5.36
C LEU A 202 -4.53 1.99 -4.05
N THR A 203 -4.47 3.32 -4.13
CA THR A 203 -4.43 4.17 -2.94
C THR A 203 -5.84 4.68 -2.66
N LEU A 204 -6.50 4.10 -1.65
CA LEU A 204 -7.83 4.54 -1.21
C LEU A 204 -7.67 5.47 0.01
N PRO A 205 -7.45 6.78 -0.18
CA PRO A 205 -7.08 7.69 0.90
C PRO A 205 -8.15 7.73 1.99
N ALA A 206 -7.71 7.75 3.24
CA ALA A 206 -8.57 8.15 4.35
C ALA A 206 -8.79 9.67 4.30
N PHE A 207 -9.99 10.10 4.67
CA PHE A 207 -10.35 11.52 4.82
C PHE A 207 -9.69 12.14 6.06
N HIS A 208 -8.37 12.06 6.20
CA HIS A 208 -7.63 12.76 7.25
C HIS A 208 -6.60 13.69 6.63
N ARG A 209 -7.13 14.82 6.16
CA ARG A 209 -6.37 16.04 5.89
C ARG A 209 -5.85 16.58 7.24
N ILE A 210 -4.78 16.00 7.77
CA ILE A 210 -4.04 16.65 8.85
C ILE A 210 -3.35 17.86 8.20
N ARG A 211 -4.03 19.01 8.25
CA ARG A 211 -3.39 20.31 8.11
C ARG A 211 -2.31 20.34 9.17
N TRP A 212 -1.05 20.29 8.76
CA TRP A 212 0.02 20.81 9.60
C TRP A 212 -0.26 22.30 9.74
N GLY A 213 -0.90 22.67 10.84
CA GLY A 213 -1.04 24.06 11.24
C GLY A 213 0.36 24.61 11.47
N SER A 214 0.81 25.49 10.58
CA SER A 214 1.90 26.40 10.87
C SER A 214 1.50 27.21 12.11
N ARG A 215 2.17 26.96 13.22
CA ARG A 215 2.37 27.96 14.26
C ARG A 215 3.83 28.38 14.20
#